data_AF-A0A4C1YMZ0-F1
#
_entry.id   AF-A0A4C1YMZ0-F1
#
_cell.length_a   1.000
_cell.length_b   1.000
_cell.length_c   1.000
_cell.angle_alpha   90.00
_cell.angle_beta   90.00
_cell.angle_gamma   90.00
#
_symmetry.space_group_name_H-M   'P 1'
#
loop_
_entity.id
_entity.type
_entity.pdbx_description
1 polymer ?
#
loop_
_entity_poly.entity_id
_entity_poly.type
_entity_poly.pdbx_seq_one_letter_code
_entity_poly.pdbx_strand_id
1 'polypeptide(L)'
;MDLSCGEELQNSGNQNNVCEKKMDNMCIAGPDRAMDQDPRLLINLMALERAHALHTDYFQHVQVDVQPFMRKVVTTWMLEVQN
;
A
#
# COMPACT_ATOMS: atom_id res chain seq x y z
N MET A 1 -15.89 9.34 -12.17
CA MET A 1 -15.74 9.66 -10.74
C MET A 1 -14.26 9.87 -10.53
N ASP A 2 -13.80 11.12 -10.72
CA ASP A 2 -12.41 11.47 -10.48
C ASP A 2 -12.21 11.69 -8.99
N LEU A 3 -11.39 10.85 -8.36
CA LEU A 3 -10.94 11.03 -6.99
C LEU A 3 -9.85 12.11 -6.98
N SER A 4 -10.28 13.37 -7.08
CA SER A 4 -9.44 14.51 -6.75
C SER A 4 -9.25 14.51 -5.24
N CYS A 5 -8.01 14.25 -4.78
CA CYS A 5 -7.63 14.37 -3.38
C CYS A 5 -7.89 15.81 -2.92
N GLY A 6 -8.86 15.98 -2.02
CA GLY A 6 -9.27 17.29 -1.51
C GLY A 6 -8.14 18.00 -0.79
N GLU A 7 -7.95 19.27 -1.14
CA GLU A 7 -7.28 20.27 -0.33
C GLU A 7 -8.23 20.69 0.82
N GLU A 8 -7.69 20.85 2.03
CA GLU A 8 -7.98 21.93 3.01
C GLU A 8 -7.65 21.49 4.45
N LEU A 9 -6.44 21.83 4.92
CA LEU A 9 -6.15 22.08 6.34
C LEU A 9 -5.16 23.26 6.43
N GLN A 10 -5.44 24.15 7.38
CA GLN A 10 -5.02 25.55 7.38
C GLN A 10 -3.54 25.79 7.75
N ASN A 11 -2.96 26.76 7.03
CA ASN A 11 -1.69 27.47 7.18
C ASN A 11 -1.03 27.55 8.58
N SER A 12 0.19 27.02 8.72
CA SER A 12 1.32 27.75 9.34
C SER A 12 2.64 26.99 9.16
N GLY A 13 3.64 27.62 8.51
CA GLY A 13 5.04 27.21 8.61
C GLY A 13 5.72 26.80 7.30
N ASN A 14 6.23 27.80 6.59
CA ASN A 14 7.35 27.81 5.65
C ASN A 14 8.04 26.43 5.38
N GLN A 15 7.63 25.71 4.32
CA GLN A 15 8.38 24.58 3.79
C GLN A 15 8.61 24.77 2.29
N ASN A 16 9.83 25.20 1.95
CA ASN A 16 10.36 25.10 0.61
C ASN A 16 10.50 23.61 0.24
N ASN A 17 9.51 23.05 -0.46
CA ASN A 17 9.66 21.75 -1.14
C ASN A 17 9.06 21.89 -2.54
N VAL A 18 9.87 22.46 -3.43
CA VAL A 18 9.61 22.47 -4.86
C VAL A 18 9.79 21.04 -5.38
N CYS A 19 8.70 20.35 -5.70
CA CYS A 19 8.73 19.17 -6.57
C CYS A 19 8.83 19.66 -8.03
N GLU A 20 10.03 20.08 -8.42
CA GLU A 20 10.34 20.43 -9.81
C GLU A 20 10.70 19.16 -10.58
N LYS A 21 9.70 18.56 -11.24
CA LYS A 21 9.65 18.38 -12.70
C LYS A 21 8.58 17.35 -13.07
N LYS A 22 7.74 17.80 -13.98
CA LYS A 22 6.63 17.10 -14.63
C LYS A 22 7.12 15.81 -15.32
N MET A 23 6.77 14.65 -14.78
CA MET A 23 6.49 13.45 -15.58
C MET A 23 4.98 13.28 -15.50
N ASP A 24 4.31 13.56 -16.62
CA ASP A 24 2.85 13.52 -16.72
C ASP A 24 2.32 12.19 -16.18
N ASN A 25 1.54 12.27 -15.09
CA ASN A 25 0.76 11.22 -14.42
C ASN A 25 1.45 10.25 -13.45
N MET A 26 2.68 10.50 -12.97
CA MET A 26 3.23 9.68 -11.87
C MET A 26 3.33 10.47 -10.57
N CYS A 27 2.39 10.24 -9.65
CA CYS A 27 2.49 10.72 -8.27
C CYS A 27 3.55 9.89 -7.55
N ILE A 28 4.66 10.53 -7.17
CA ILE A 28 5.70 9.92 -6.34
C ILE A 28 5.44 10.29 -4.89
N ALA A 29 5.50 9.32 -3.98
CA ALA A 29 5.42 9.59 -2.56
C ALA A 29 6.61 10.49 -2.13
N GLY A 30 6.29 11.64 -1.55
CA GLY A 30 7.29 12.52 -0.94
C GLY A 30 7.77 11.99 0.41
N PRO A 31 8.82 12.59 1.01
CA PRO A 31 9.26 12.23 2.35
C PRO A 31 8.16 12.46 3.38
N ASP A 32 7.89 11.45 4.22
CA ASP A 32 6.92 11.54 5.30
C ASP A 32 7.58 11.15 6.64
N ARG A 33 7.71 12.14 7.53
CA ARG A 33 8.33 11.93 8.85
C ARG A 33 7.58 10.91 9.69
N ALA A 34 6.26 10.79 9.54
CA ALA A 34 5.48 9.77 10.26
C ALA A 34 5.79 8.36 9.76
N MET A 35 6.21 8.23 8.49
CA MET A 35 6.63 6.95 7.91
C MET A 35 8.11 6.64 8.20
N ASP A 36 8.99 7.64 8.10
CA ASP A 36 10.44 7.44 8.10
C ASP A 36 11.09 7.56 9.49
N GLN A 37 10.50 8.33 10.42
CA GLN A 37 11.14 8.68 11.69
C GLN A 37 10.42 8.13 12.93
N ASP A 38 9.20 7.59 12.79
CA ASP A 38 8.46 7.03 13.92
C ASP A 38 8.93 5.58 14.21
N PRO A 39 9.65 5.33 15.32
CA PRO A 39 10.11 3.98 15.66
C PRO A 39 8.96 3.01 15.93
N ARG A 40 7.75 3.51 16.22
CA ARG A 40 6.56 2.68 16.45
C ARG A 40 6.05 2.05 15.17
N LEU A 41 6.33 2.63 14.01
CA LEU A 41 5.84 2.11 12.73
C LEU A 41 6.35 0.70 12.49
N LEU A 42 7.66 0.49 12.64
CA LEU A 42 8.25 -0.84 12.46
C LEU A 42 7.71 -1.83 13.50
N ILE A 43 7.54 -1.40 14.75
CA ILE A 43 6.97 -2.23 15.82
C ILE A 43 5.55 -2.66 15.47
N ASN A 44 4.72 -1.72 15.00
CA ASN A 44 3.35 -2.00 14.59
C ASN A 44 3.31 -2.91 13.36
N LEU A 45 4.21 -2.73 12.40
CA LEU A 45 4.31 -3.59 11.22
C LEU A 45 4.66 -5.03 11.60
N MET A 46 5.63 -5.24 12.50
CA MET A 46 5.98 -6.56 13.03
C MET A 46 4.82 -7.18 13.83
N ALA A 47 4.06 -6.38 14.56
CA ALA A 47 2.86 -6.87 15.26
C ALA A 47 1.78 -7.33 14.27
N LEU A 48 1.57 -6.58 13.18
CA LEU A 48 0.61 -6.92 12.13
C LEU A 48 1.03 -8.17 11.35
N GLU A 49 2.32 -8.33 11.04
CA GLU A 49 2.84 -9.50 10.34
C GLU A 49 2.42 -10.79 11.06
N ARG A 50 2.61 -10.84 12.38
CA ARG A 50 2.23 -11.99 13.20
C ARG A 50 0.73 -12.26 13.18
N ALA A 51 -0.10 -11.22 13.13
CA ALA A 51 -1.55 -11.36 13.10
C ALA A 51 -2.09 -11.81 11.73
N HIS A 52 -1.36 -11.54 10.64
CA HIS A 52 -1.79 -11.81 9.27
C HIS A 52 -0.98 -12.88 8.55
N ALA A 53 -0.05 -13.54 9.25
CA ALA A 53 0.68 -14.67 8.73
C ALA A 53 -0.31 -15.78 8.37
N LEU A 54 -0.43 -16.07 7.07
CA LEU A 54 -1.29 -17.15 6.60
C LEU A 54 -0.65 -18.49 7.00
N HIS A 55 -1.46 -19.36 7.60
CA HIS A 55 -1.03 -20.71 7.89
C HIS A 55 -0.94 -21.54 6.59
N THR A 56 -0.09 -22.57 6.58
CA THR A 56 0.16 -23.39 5.37
C THR A 56 -1.06 -24.17 4.91
N ASP A 57 -2.04 -24.37 5.79
CA ASP A 57 -3.31 -25.07 5.55
C ASP A 57 -4.49 -24.14 5.21
N TYR A 58 -4.23 -22.86 4.89
CA TYR A 58 -5.27 -21.87 4.63
C TYR A 58 -6.33 -22.33 3.60
N PHE A 59 -5.89 -23.01 2.53
CA PHE A 59 -6.79 -23.55 1.50
C PHE A 59 -7.49 -24.85 1.89
N GLN A 60 -7.12 -25.43 3.04
CA GLN A 60 -7.78 -26.61 3.61
C GLN A 60 -8.91 -26.24 4.57
N HIS A 61 -8.84 -25.05 5.21
CA HIS A 61 -9.78 -24.66 6.27
C HIS A 61 -10.50 -23.33 6.04
N VAL A 62 -9.90 -22.36 5.35
CA VAL A 62 -10.45 -20.99 5.22
C VAL A 62 -11.06 -20.77 3.85
N GLN A 63 -10.30 -21.03 2.77
CA GLN A 63 -10.78 -20.90 1.39
C GLN A 63 -10.82 -22.26 0.70
N VAL A 64 -11.74 -23.11 1.13
CA VAL A 64 -11.82 -24.51 0.70
C VAL A 64 -12.25 -24.71 -0.76
N ASP A 65 -13.02 -23.76 -1.30
CA ASP A 65 -13.51 -23.82 -2.68
C ASP A 65 -12.45 -23.37 -3.71
N VAL A 66 -11.36 -22.75 -3.24
CA VAL A 66 -10.30 -22.22 -4.09
C VAL A 66 -9.04 -23.05 -3.90
N GLN A 67 -8.58 -23.70 -4.96
CA GLN A 67 -7.29 -24.39 -4.92
C GLN A 67 -6.12 -23.41 -5.11
N PRO A 68 -4.91 -23.69 -4.58
CA PRO A 68 -3.76 -22.80 -4.71
C PRO A 68 -3.45 -22.40 -6.16
N PHE A 69 -3.64 -23.31 -7.12
CA PHE A 69 -3.42 -23.01 -8.54
C PHE A 69 -4.46 -22.02 -9.10
N MET A 70 -5.71 -22.08 -8.63
CA MET A 70 -6.79 -21.18 -9.06
C MET A 70 -6.47 -19.76 -8.62
N ARG A 71 -6.01 -19.59 -7.37
CA ARG A 71 -5.55 -18.29 -6.87
C ARG A 71 -4.40 -17.75 -7.70
N LYS A 72 -3.40 -18.59 -8.03
CA LYS A 72 -2.25 -18.20 -8.84
C LYS A 72 -2.70 -17.60 -10.18
N VAL A 73 -3.59 -18.28 -10.89
CA VAL A 73 -4.12 -17.82 -12.19
C VAL A 73 -4.75 -16.43 -12.07
N VAL A 74 -5.66 -16.25 -11.11
CA VAL A 74 -6.35 -14.95 -10.93
C VAL A 74 -5.36 -13.86 -10.54
N THR A 75 -4.42 -14.13 -9.63
CA THR A 75 -3.42 -13.13 -9.23
C THR A 75 -2.44 -12.76 -10.34
N THR A 76 -2.07 -13.71 -11.20
CA THR A 76 -1.24 -13.44 -12.37
C THR A 76 -2.00 -12.58 -13.37
N TRP A 77 -3.26 -12.90 -13.65
CA TRP A 77 -4.10 -12.07 -14.50
C TRP A 77 -4.27 -10.65 -13.94
N MET A 78 -4.52 -10.53 -12.63
CA MET A 78 -4.60 -9.23 -11.95
C MET A 78 -3.31 -8.42 -12.10
N LEU A 79 -2.14 -9.06 -12.11
CA LEU A 79 -0.86 -8.38 -12.34
C LEU A 79 -0.70 -7.97 -13.80
N GLU A 80 -1.07 -8.83 -14.75
CA GLU A 80 -0.98 -8.55 -16.18
C GLU A 80 -1.86 -7.38 -16.61
N VAL A 81 -3.05 -7.23 -16.02
CA VAL A 81 -3.94 -6.08 -16.31
C VAL A 81 -3.49 -4.77 -15.65
N GLN A 82 -2.54 -4.83 -14.71
CA GLN A 82 -1.97 -3.65 -14.03
C GLN A 82 -0.72 -3.10 -14.76
N ASN A 83 -0.18 -3.84 -15.73
CA ASN A 83 0.91 -3.40 -16.62
C ASN A 83 0.34 -2.79 -17.91
#